data_AF-A0A1B6G8D0-F1
#
_entry.id   AF-A0A1B6G8D0-F1
#
_cell.length_a   1.000
_cell.length_b   1.000
_cell.length_c   1.000
_cell.angle_alpha   90.00
_cell.angle_beta   90.00
_cell.angle_gamma   90.00
#
_symmetry.space_group_name_H-M   'P 1'
#
loop_
_entity.id
_entity.type
_entity.pdbx_description
1 polymer ?
#
loop_
_entity_poly.entity_id
_entity_poly.type
_entity_poly.pdbx_seq_one_letter_code
_entity_poly.pdbx_strand_id
1 'polypeptide(L)'
;RFARLRMEKRHNYVRKVAETATQLFISNDKLNISGLILAGSADFKTELSQSDMFDSRLQAKIIKIVDISYGGENGFNQAIDSAAESLSNVKFIQEKKLISKYFEEISQDTGKYCFGVEDTLKALELGSVETLICWENLNIQRYVLKSHS
;
A
#
# COMPACT_ATOMS: atom_id res chain seq x y z
N ARG A 1 15.13 -11.48 -39.18
CA ARG A 1 13.66 -11.46 -39.40
C ARG A 1 12.87 -12.06 -38.22
N PHE A 2 13.12 -13.30 -37.80
CA PHE A 2 12.39 -13.93 -36.67
C PHE A 2 12.62 -13.28 -35.30
N ALA A 3 13.81 -12.72 -35.04
CA ALA A 3 14.07 -11.99 -33.80
C ALA A 3 13.18 -10.75 -33.64
N ARG A 4 12.96 -10.00 -34.73
CA ARG A 4 12.10 -8.81 -34.74
C ARG A 4 10.64 -9.16 -34.45
N LEU A 5 10.10 -10.19 -35.12
CA LEU A 5 8.75 -10.68 -34.87
C LEU A 5 8.54 -11.17 -33.43
N ARG A 6 9.59 -11.75 -32.80
CA ARG A 6 9.55 -12.15 -31.40
C ARG A 6 9.46 -10.95 -30.45
N MET A 7 10.28 -9.92 -30.67
CA MET A 7 10.23 -8.69 -29.85
C MET A 7 8.91 -7.95 -30.01
N GLU A 8 8.35 -7.91 -31.23
CA GLU A 8 7.08 -7.26 -31.50
C GLU A 8 5.90 -7.96 -30.81
N LYS A 9 5.85 -9.30 -30.86
CA LYS A 9 4.85 -10.07 -30.11
C LYS A 9 4.99 -9.89 -28.60
N ARG A 10 6.23 -9.84 -28.08
CA ARG A 10 6.49 -9.57 -26.67
C ARG A 10 5.96 -8.21 -26.26
N HIS A 11 6.31 -7.17 -27.01
CA HIS A 11 5.87 -5.80 -26.74
C HIS A 11 4.33 -5.68 -26.74
N ASN A 12 3.66 -6.31 -27.71
CA ASN A 12 2.19 -6.34 -27.76
C ASN A 12 1.57 -7.07 -26.56
N TYR A 13 2.22 -8.13 -26.07
CA TYR A 13 1.78 -8.83 -24.87
C TYR A 13 1.94 -7.97 -23.62
N VAL A 14 3.08 -7.30 -23.44
CA VAL A 14 3.32 -6.37 -22.31
C VAL A 14 2.29 -5.25 -22.32
N ARG A 15 1.99 -4.68 -23.50
CA ARG A 15 0.94 -3.66 -23.65
C ARG A 15 -0.43 -4.17 -23.21
N LYS A 16 -0.83 -5.34 -23.71
CA LYS A 16 -2.13 -5.94 -23.36
C LYS A 16 -2.24 -6.20 -21.85
N VAL A 17 -1.16 -6.68 -21.22
CA VAL A 17 -1.13 -6.91 -19.77
C VAL A 17 -1.22 -5.60 -19.00
N ALA A 18 -0.49 -4.56 -19.43
CA ALA A 18 -0.56 -3.24 -18.80
C ALA A 18 -1.97 -2.64 -18.88
N GLU A 19 -2.60 -2.67 -20.06
CA GLU A 19 -3.98 -2.20 -20.26
C GLU A 19 -4.99 -2.97 -19.39
N THR A 20 -4.85 -4.30 -19.34
CA THR A 20 -5.73 -5.16 -18.53
C THR A 20 -5.55 -4.87 -17.04
N ALA A 21 -4.32 -4.64 -16.59
CA ALA A 21 -4.01 -4.27 -15.21
C ALA A 21 -4.64 -2.92 -14.84
N THR A 22 -4.55 -1.91 -15.72
CA THR A 22 -5.20 -0.61 -15.52
C THR A 22 -6.71 -0.76 -15.40
N GLN A 23 -7.36 -1.55 -16.25
CA GLN A 23 -8.81 -1.78 -16.19
C GLN A 23 -9.27 -2.49 -14.91
N LEU A 24 -8.47 -3.44 -14.39
CA LEU A 24 -8.81 -4.21 -13.20
C LEU A 24 -8.49 -3.47 -11.89
N PHE A 25 -7.35 -2.77 -11.84
CA PHE A 25 -6.83 -2.19 -10.61
C PHE A 25 -7.12 -0.68 -10.45
N ILE A 26 -7.66 -0.04 -11.48
CA ILE A 26 -8.12 1.35 -11.42
C ILE A 26 -9.63 1.39 -11.64
N SER A 27 -10.35 1.92 -10.67
CA SER A 27 -11.79 2.13 -10.74
C SER A 27 -12.10 3.58 -10.37
N ASN A 28 -12.83 4.29 -11.23
CA ASN A 28 -13.15 5.72 -11.05
C ASN A 28 -11.91 6.60 -10.77
N ASP A 29 -10.85 6.42 -11.57
CA ASP A 29 -9.56 7.13 -11.42
C ASP A 29 -8.80 6.89 -10.10
N LYS A 30 -9.31 6.00 -9.24
CA LYS A 30 -8.67 5.64 -7.98
C LYS A 30 -8.21 4.19 -8.03
N LEU A 31 -7.03 3.95 -7.45
CA LEU A 31 -6.50 2.61 -7.27
C LEU A 31 -7.36 1.87 -6.26
N ASN A 32 -7.81 0.66 -6.61
CA ASN A 32 -8.59 -0.20 -5.72
C ASN A 32 -7.72 -1.13 -4.84
N ILE A 33 -6.41 -1.15 -5.09
CA ILE A 33 -5.42 -1.95 -4.35
C ILE A 33 -4.54 -1.10 -3.44
N SER A 34 -4.15 -1.67 -2.29
CA SER A 34 -3.19 -1.05 -1.37
C SER A 34 -1.74 -1.18 -1.85
N GLY A 35 -1.44 -2.24 -2.61
CA GLY A 35 -0.15 -2.49 -3.24
C GLY A 35 -0.21 -3.62 -4.27
N LEU A 36 0.83 -3.70 -5.08
CA LEU A 36 0.92 -4.59 -6.25
C LEU A 36 2.18 -5.44 -6.17
N ILE A 37 2.11 -6.69 -6.61
CA ILE A 37 3.25 -7.60 -6.70
C ILE A 37 3.34 -8.11 -8.13
N LEU A 38 4.52 -8.01 -8.73
CA LEU A 38 4.78 -8.53 -10.06
C LEU A 38 5.48 -9.87 -9.95
N ALA A 39 4.80 -10.95 -10.30
CA ALA A 39 5.36 -12.30 -10.30
C ALA A 39 5.52 -12.83 -11.72
N GLY A 40 6.68 -13.41 -12.02
CA GLY A 40 6.92 -14.00 -13.33
C GLY A 40 8.29 -14.65 -13.45
N SER A 41 8.43 -15.53 -14.44
CA SER A 41 9.71 -16.10 -14.81
C SER A 41 10.47 -15.15 -15.75
N ALA A 42 11.81 -15.13 -15.62
CA ALA A 42 12.71 -14.30 -16.43
C ALA A 42 12.39 -12.78 -16.38
N ASP A 43 12.89 -12.03 -17.36
CA ASP A 43 12.91 -10.56 -17.35
C ASP A 43 11.59 -9.89 -17.78
N PHE A 44 10.52 -10.64 -17.98
CA PHE A 44 9.24 -10.06 -18.42
C PHE A 44 8.64 -9.09 -17.38
N LYS A 45 8.78 -9.42 -16.10
CA LYS A 45 8.29 -8.59 -14.99
C LYS A 45 9.11 -7.31 -14.79
N THR A 46 10.41 -7.35 -15.07
CA THR A 46 11.28 -6.18 -15.03
C THR A 46 11.03 -5.29 -16.24
N GLU A 47 10.86 -5.86 -17.43
CA GLU A 47 10.47 -5.12 -18.64
C GLU A 47 9.10 -4.45 -18.48
N LEU A 48 8.10 -5.12 -17.86
CA LEU A 48 6.81 -4.50 -17.54
C LEU A 48 6.94 -3.36 -16.53
N SER A 49 7.72 -3.54 -15.46
CA SER A 49 7.91 -2.53 -14.41
C SER A 49 8.66 -1.28 -14.90
N GLN A 50 9.56 -1.43 -15.87
CA GLN A 50 10.36 -0.33 -16.44
C GLN A 50 9.71 0.29 -17.68
N SER A 51 8.67 -0.33 -18.23
CA SER A 51 8.04 0.11 -19.46
C SER A 51 7.11 1.29 -19.20
N ASP A 52 7.25 2.35 -20.02
CA ASP A 52 6.36 3.53 -20.02
C ASP A 52 4.88 3.20 -20.33
N MET A 53 4.60 2.00 -20.82
CA MET A 53 3.22 1.53 -21.05
C MET A 53 2.48 1.17 -19.77
N PHE A 54 3.19 0.95 -18.66
CA PHE A 54 2.56 0.63 -17.39
C PHE A 54 2.12 1.91 -16.67
N ASP A 55 0.90 1.94 -16.15
CA ASP A 55 0.36 3.14 -15.51
C ASP A 55 1.22 3.54 -14.31
N SER A 56 1.64 4.81 -14.27
CA SER A 56 2.54 5.34 -13.23
C SER A 56 1.93 5.23 -11.82
N ARG A 57 0.59 5.27 -11.71
CA ARG A 57 -0.12 5.09 -10.43
C ARG A 57 0.06 3.66 -9.92
N LEU A 58 -0.02 2.67 -10.82
CA LEU A 58 0.23 1.26 -10.47
C LEU A 58 1.70 1.00 -10.20
N GLN A 59 2.59 1.62 -10.98
CA GLN A 59 4.03 1.49 -10.82
C GLN A 59 4.49 1.96 -9.43
N ALA A 60 3.95 3.09 -8.95
CA ALA A 60 4.23 3.62 -7.61
C ALA A 60 3.73 2.71 -6.46
N LYS A 61 2.87 1.73 -6.76
CA LYS A 61 2.32 0.77 -5.79
C LYS A 61 2.97 -0.60 -5.86
N ILE A 62 3.99 -0.81 -6.70
CA ILE A 62 4.73 -2.07 -6.73
C ILE A 62 5.51 -2.24 -5.42
N ILE A 63 5.16 -3.26 -4.63
CA ILE A 63 5.82 -3.59 -3.36
C ILE A 63 7.07 -4.43 -3.63
N LYS A 64 6.93 -5.46 -4.48
CA LYS A 64 7.98 -6.44 -4.75
C LYS A 64 7.79 -7.08 -6.12
N ILE A 65 8.93 -7.45 -6.70
CA ILE A 65 9.00 -8.26 -7.90
C ILE A 65 9.47 -9.65 -7.46
N VAL A 66 8.72 -10.70 -7.81
CA VAL A 66 8.95 -12.08 -7.38
C VAL A 66 9.27 -12.96 -8.59
N ASP A 67 10.37 -13.70 -8.48
CA ASP A 67 10.72 -14.77 -9.40
C ASP A 67 9.92 -16.03 -9.06
N ILE A 68 9.17 -16.56 -10.02
CA ILE A 68 8.45 -17.82 -9.90
C ILE A 68 8.88 -18.80 -10.98
N SER A 69 8.89 -20.08 -10.63
CA SER A 69 9.36 -21.15 -11.54
C SER A 69 8.27 -21.64 -12.48
N TYR A 70 7.00 -21.48 -12.08
CA TYR A 70 5.84 -21.97 -12.82
C TYR A 70 4.88 -20.82 -13.14
N GLY A 71 4.17 -20.92 -14.26
CA GLY A 71 3.06 -20.03 -14.58
C GLY A 71 1.71 -20.61 -14.14
N GLY A 72 0.64 -19.83 -14.30
CA GLY A 72 -0.72 -20.24 -13.94
C GLY A 72 -0.97 -20.27 -12.43
N GLU A 73 -1.95 -21.06 -11.99
CA GLU A 73 -2.40 -21.10 -10.60
C GLU A 73 -1.32 -21.58 -9.62
N ASN A 74 -0.51 -22.56 -10.03
CA ASN A 74 0.59 -23.05 -9.19
C ASN A 74 1.66 -21.97 -8.97
N GLY A 75 1.98 -21.20 -10.01
CA GLY A 75 2.86 -20.03 -9.91
C GLY A 75 2.27 -18.91 -9.06
N PHE A 76 0.96 -18.73 -9.12
CA PHE A 76 0.23 -17.74 -8.33
C PHE A 76 0.32 -18.05 -6.83
N ASN A 77 0.11 -19.31 -6.43
CA ASN A 77 0.26 -19.73 -5.03
C ASN A 77 1.71 -19.53 -4.54
N GLN A 78 2.70 -19.89 -5.36
CA GLN A 78 4.12 -19.66 -5.02
C GLN A 78 4.44 -18.16 -4.85
N ALA A 79 3.84 -17.30 -5.69
CA ALA A 79 3.99 -15.86 -5.57
C ALA A 79 3.40 -15.34 -4.26
N ILE A 80 2.24 -15.86 -3.84
CA ILE A 80 1.61 -15.50 -2.56
C ILE A 80 2.52 -15.84 -1.39
N ASP A 81 3.05 -17.07 -1.34
CA ASP A 81 3.91 -17.52 -0.24
C ASP A 81 5.20 -16.66 -0.15
N SER A 82 5.80 -16.37 -1.31
CA SER A 82 7.02 -15.55 -1.40
C SER A 82 6.78 -14.05 -1.11
N ALA A 83 5.54 -13.62 -1.27
CA ALA A 83 5.08 -12.26 -1.01
C ALA A 83 4.61 -12.05 0.43
N ALA A 84 4.21 -13.10 1.14
CA ALA A 84 3.56 -13.02 2.45
C ALA A 84 4.36 -12.19 3.47
N GLU A 85 5.67 -12.41 3.55
CA GLU A 85 6.58 -11.64 4.41
C GLU A 85 6.66 -10.16 4.01
N SER A 86 6.68 -9.88 2.71
CA SER A 86 6.74 -8.50 2.22
C SER A 86 5.42 -7.77 2.44
N LEU A 87 4.29 -8.47 2.34
CA LEU A 87 2.95 -7.94 2.61
C LEU A 87 2.73 -7.65 4.10
N SER A 88 3.18 -8.53 5.01
CA SER A 88 3.09 -8.28 6.46
C SER A 88 3.89 -7.04 6.86
N ASN A 89 5.06 -6.85 6.25
CA ASN A 89 5.90 -5.68 6.47
C ASN A 89 5.24 -4.37 6.00
N VAL A 90 4.33 -4.38 5.01
CA VAL A 90 3.67 -3.16 4.54
C VAL A 90 2.86 -2.49 5.65
N LYS A 91 2.10 -3.27 6.44
CA LYS A 91 1.32 -2.72 7.56
C LYS A 91 2.24 -2.06 8.59
N PHE A 92 3.32 -2.76 8.96
CA PHE A 92 4.31 -2.25 9.91
C PHE A 92 5.04 -0.99 9.40
N ILE A 93 5.39 -0.94 8.11
CA ILE A 93 6.02 0.24 7.50
C ILE A 93 5.06 1.44 7.50
N GLN A 94 3.77 1.22 7.22
CA GLN A 94 2.76 2.27 7.28
C GLN A 94 2.59 2.80 8.70
N GLU A 95 2.51 1.92 9.70
CA GLU A 95 2.44 2.29 11.13
C GLU A 95 3.67 3.09 11.55
N LYS A 96 4.88 2.60 11.20
CA LYS A 96 6.13 3.31 11.49
C LYS A 96 6.14 4.69 10.86
N LYS A 97 5.74 4.82 9.59
CA LYS A 97 5.69 6.12 8.89
C LYS A 97 4.69 7.08 9.53
N LEU A 98 3.53 6.58 9.95
CA LEU A 98 2.52 7.39 10.66
C LEU A 98 3.07 7.93 11.98
N ILE A 99 3.71 7.07 12.77
CA ILE A 99 4.33 7.44 14.05
C ILE A 99 5.52 8.39 13.83
N SER A 100 6.34 8.16 12.79
CA SER A 100 7.44 9.08 12.43
C SER A 100 6.92 10.47 12.10
N LYS A 101 5.84 10.60 11.31
CA LYS A 101 5.23 11.91 11.02
C LYS A 101 4.74 12.60 12.30
N TYR A 102 4.15 11.85 13.24
CA TYR A 102 3.75 12.39 14.53
C TYR A 102 4.95 12.91 15.35
N PHE A 103 6.05 12.15 15.40
CA PHE A 103 7.28 12.59 16.08
C PHE A 103 7.96 13.77 15.39
N GLU A 104 7.85 13.89 14.06
CA GLU A 104 8.35 15.05 13.31
C GLU A 104 7.67 16.35 13.76
N GLU A 105 6.34 16.35 13.93
CA GLU A 105 5.60 17.51 14.44
C GLU A 105 6.05 17.93 15.85
N ILE A 106 6.35 16.95 16.72
CA ILE A 106 6.93 17.22 18.05
C ILE A 106 8.33 17.82 17.92
N SER A 107 9.18 17.23 17.08
CA SER A 107 10.58 17.64 16.96
C SER A 107 10.76 19.04 16.34
N GLN A 108 9.82 19.44 15.47
CA GLN A 108 9.81 20.74 14.81
C GLN A 108 9.10 21.82 15.64
N ASP A 109 8.54 21.47 16.79
CA ASP A 109 7.79 22.36 17.69
C ASP A 109 6.68 23.15 16.96
N THR A 110 5.99 22.48 16.03
CA THR A 110 4.93 23.11 15.22
C THR A 110 3.65 23.38 16.03
N GLY A 111 3.54 22.78 17.22
CA GLY A 111 2.35 22.79 18.07
C GLY A 111 1.18 21.95 17.54
N LYS A 112 1.34 21.23 16.42
CA LYS A 112 0.28 20.45 15.76
C LYS A 112 0.23 18.99 16.24
N TYR A 113 0.29 18.79 17.55
CA TYR A 113 0.20 17.46 18.15
C TYR A 113 -0.50 17.56 19.51
N CYS A 114 -1.14 16.47 19.93
CA CYS A 114 -1.70 16.32 21.27
C CYS A 114 -1.41 14.90 21.77
N PHE A 115 -1.18 14.76 23.07
CA PHE A 115 -0.99 13.46 23.72
C PHE A 115 -1.76 13.42 25.05
N GLY A 116 -2.05 12.21 25.52
CA GLY A 116 -2.86 12.03 26.73
C GLY A 116 -4.36 12.14 26.46
N VAL A 117 -5.17 11.52 27.32
CA VAL A 117 -6.61 11.36 27.09
C VAL A 117 -7.35 12.68 27.17
N GLU A 118 -7.07 13.51 28.16
CA GLU A 118 -7.79 14.78 28.36
C GLU A 118 -7.59 15.75 27.20
N ASP A 119 -6.34 15.97 26.80
CA ASP A 119 -6.02 16.94 25.75
C ASP A 119 -6.45 16.43 24.36
N THR A 120 -6.33 15.12 24.11
CA THR A 120 -6.84 14.51 22.88
C THR A 120 -8.37 14.61 22.80
N LEU A 121 -9.09 14.38 23.91
CA LEU A 121 -10.55 14.53 23.93
C LEU A 121 -10.98 15.98 23.73
N LYS A 122 -10.32 16.95 24.38
CA LYS A 122 -10.58 18.38 24.15
C LYS A 122 -10.33 18.77 22.69
N ALA A 123 -9.22 18.34 22.10
CA ALA A 123 -8.89 18.62 20.71
C ALA A 123 -9.93 18.00 19.75
N LEU A 124 -10.45 16.80 20.10
CA LEU A 124 -11.51 16.13 19.35
C LEU A 124 -12.85 16.89 19.44
N GLU A 125 -13.21 17.38 20.63
CA GLU A 125 -14.41 18.21 20.83
C GLU A 125 -14.34 19.56 20.09
N LEU A 126 -13.13 20.13 20.01
CA LEU A 126 -12.84 21.35 19.24
C LEU A 126 -12.73 21.10 17.72
N GLY A 127 -12.81 19.85 17.25
CA GLY A 127 -12.69 19.50 15.83
C GLY A 127 -11.32 19.78 15.22
N SER A 128 -10.27 19.86 16.04
CA SER A 128 -8.91 20.25 15.62
C SER A 128 -8.01 19.05 15.26
N VAL A 129 -8.54 17.83 15.31
CA VAL A 129 -7.80 16.58 15.05
C VAL A 129 -7.98 16.13 13.60
N GLU A 130 -6.89 16.09 12.83
CA GLU A 130 -6.89 15.51 11.48
C GLU A 130 -6.78 13.98 11.51
N THR A 131 -5.90 13.44 12.36
CA THR A 131 -5.65 12.00 12.46
C THR A 131 -5.54 11.59 13.93
N LEU A 132 -6.38 10.65 14.36
CA LEU A 132 -6.36 10.09 15.71
C LEU A 132 -5.54 8.78 15.71
N ILE A 133 -4.49 8.73 16.53
CA ILE A 133 -3.66 7.53 16.70
C ILE A 133 -4.01 6.90 18.05
N CYS A 134 -4.55 5.67 18.03
CA CYS A 134 -4.91 4.92 19.23
C CYS A 134 -4.06 3.65 19.34
N TRP A 135 -3.54 3.39 20.53
CA TRP A 135 -2.89 2.12 20.82
C TRP A 135 -3.93 1.02 21.09
N GLU A 136 -3.72 -0.17 20.53
CA GLU A 136 -4.66 -1.30 20.63
C GLU A 136 -4.87 -1.79 22.08
N ASN A 137 -3.85 -1.71 22.92
CA ASN A 137 -3.89 -2.21 24.30
C ASN A 137 -4.16 -1.08 25.32
N LEU A 138 -4.88 -0.03 24.92
CA LEU A 138 -5.19 1.08 25.79
C LEU A 138 -6.16 0.66 26.92
N ASN A 139 -5.66 0.55 28.14
CA ASN A 139 -6.46 0.17 29.31
C ASN A 139 -7.19 1.37 29.94
N ILE A 140 -8.04 2.04 29.16
CA ILE A 140 -8.80 3.21 29.60
C ILE A 140 -10.27 3.00 29.26
N GLN A 141 -11.13 3.03 30.29
CA GLN A 141 -12.57 2.89 30.13
C GLN A 141 -13.27 4.22 30.39
N ARG A 142 -14.15 4.61 29.47
CA ARG A 142 -15.00 5.79 29.64
C ARG A 142 -16.25 5.41 30.42
N TYR A 143 -16.40 5.97 31.62
CA TYR A 143 -17.64 5.88 32.39
C TYR A 143 -18.47 7.15 32.22
N VAL A 144 -19.78 6.99 32.07
CA VAL A 144 -20.74 8.11 32.07
C VAL A 144 -21.68 7.88 33.25
N LEU A 145 -21.50 8.65 34.32
CA LEU A 145 -22.36 8.58 35.49
C LEU A 145 -23.66 9.34 35.21
N LYS A 146 -24.80 8.67 35.43
CA LYS A 146 -26.11 9.32 35.37
C LYS A 146 -26.42 9.89 36.74
N SER A 147 -26.60 11.20 36.83
CA SER A 147 -27.09 11.83 38.06
C SER A 147 -28.52 11.35 38.32
N HIS A 148 -28.78 10.84 39.53
CA HIS A 148 -30.13 10.50 39.96
C HIS A 148 -30.79 11.77 40.53
N SER A 149 -31.61 12.41 39.71
CA SER A 149 -32.64 13.35 40.15
C SER A 149 -33.96 12.62 40.32
#